data_AF-A0A1H0DML9-F1
#
_entry.id   AF-A0A1H0DML9-F1
#
_cell.length_a   1.000
_cell.length_b   1.000
_cell.length_c   1.000
_cell.angle_alpha   90.00
_cell.angle_beta   90.00
_cell.angle_gamma   90.00
#
_symmetry.space_group_name_H-M   'P 1'
#
loop_
_entity.id
_entity.type
_entity.pdbx_description
1 polymer ?
#
loop_
_entity_poly.entity_id
_entity_poly.type
_entity_poly.pdbx_seq_one_letter_code
_entity_poly.pdbx_strand_id
1 'polypeptide(L)'
;MQTSLKINLMKCVNLLITILMTVMMSACKPDSSATAGAADVHPVDNSAQFAIPPTGEIALASKFSYSKLETTPKMERKILYSLNENQLSKPLTEIPYYRQGKSELLPETVFKQYKEGHQPWLSSPVIVALVNCSNLISLEEVAELQNKAQSSEKKIIIDPDRVITEISCETPYVKVQMSKPGGITYDITMFKPHGTEVLFVKEIVENTPIK
;
A
#
# COMPACT_ATOMS: atom_id res chain seq x y z
N MET A 1 13.52 34.62 9.21
CA MET A 1 13.21 33.39 9.99
C MET A 1 12.70 32.20 9.14
N GLN A 2 12.56 32.33 7.81
CA GLN A 2 12.03 31.27 6.92
C GLN A 2 13.06 30.28 6.36
N THR A 3 14.36 30.61 6.44
CA THR A 3 15.45 29.78 5.87
C THR A 3 15.89 28.64 6.79
N SER A 4 15.70 28.78 8.11
CA SER A 4 16.09 27.75 9.09
C SER A 4 15.19 26.51 9.07
N LEU A 5 13.90 26.68 8.76
CA LEU A 5 12.93 25.57 8.69
C LEU A 5 13.20 24.62 7.51
N LYS A 6 13.67 25.16 6.37
CA LYS A 6 14.00 24.36 5.17
C LYS A 6 15.23 23.47 5.37
N ILE A 7 16.20 23.92 6.18
CA ILE A 7 17.43 23.16 6.44
C ILE A 7 17.16 21.96 7.36
N ASN A 8 16.21 22.08 8.30
CA ASN A 8 15.78 20.95 9.14
C ASN A 8 14.91 19.94 8.36
N LEU A 9 14.07 20.40 7.44
CA LEU A 9 13.25 19.53 6.57
C LEU A 9 14.12 18.58 5.71
N MET A 10 15.24 19.07 5.19
CA MET A 10 16.13 18.30 4.31
C MET A 10 16.96 17.26 5.08
N LYS A 11 17.28 17.50 6.36
CA LYS A 11 17.98 16.55 7.23
C LYS A 11 17.10 15.39 7.69
N CYS A 12 15.83 15.65 7.98
CA CYS A 12 14.86 14.60 8.32
C CYS A 12 14.62 13.66 7.13
N VAL A 13 14.51 14.18 5.90
CA VAL A 13 14.30 13.36 4.68
C VAL A 13 15.51 12.48 4.34
N ASN A 14 16.73 12.92 4.60
CA ASN A 14 17.90 12.06 4.43
C ASN A 14 17.99 10.97 5.49
N LEU A 15 17.66 11.28 6.76
CA LEU A 15 17.58 10.28 7.83
C LEU A 15 16.48 9.23 7.56
N LEU A 16 15.38 9.67 6.95
CA LEU A 16 14.23 8.87 6.52
C LEU A 16 14.58 7.82 5.44
N ILE A 17 15.41 8.19 4.46
CA ILE A 17 15.88 7.24 3.43
C ILE A 17 16.88 6.25 4.04
N THR A 18 17.71 6.69 5.00
CA THR A 18 18.70 5.82 5.66
C THR A 18 18.04 4.75 6.51
N ILE A 19 16.99 5.07 7.29
CA ILE A 19 16.30 4.09 8.14
C ILE A 19 15.56 3.03 7.30
N LEU A 20 14.93 3.43 6.19
CA LEU A 20 14.27 2.49 5.27
C LEU A 20 15.27 1.53 4.59
N MET A 21 16.51 1.98 4.35
CA MET A 21 17.59 1.15 3.81
C MET A 21 18.15 0.15 4.85
N THR A 22 18.23 0.54 6.12
CA THR A 22 18.77 -0.34 7.19
C THR A 22 17.85 -1.53 7.49
N VAL A 23 16.52 -1.36 7.40
CA VAL A 23 15.57 -2.45 7.66
C VAL A 23 15.56 -3.49 6.53
N MET A 24 15.78 -3.07 5.27
CA MET A 24 15.72 -3.97 4.11
C MET A 24 16.98 -4.83 3.91
N MET A 25 18.13 -4.48 4.51
CA MET A 25 19.37 -5.26 4.37
C MET A 25 19.58 -6.33 5.46
N SER A 26 18.66 -6.47 6.42
CA SER A 26 18.80 -7.42 7.54
C SER A 26 18.11 -8.79 7.32
N ALA A 27 17.66 -9.11 6.10
CA ALA A 27 16.86 -10.31 5.80
C ALA A 27 17.53 -11.31 4.83
N CYS A 28 18.86 -11.36 4.74
CA CYS A 28 19.56 -12.47 4.08
C CYS A 28 20.56 -13.10 5.04
N LYS A 29 20.11 -14.14 5.74
CA LYS A 29 20.99 -15.13 6.36
C LYS A 29 20.80 -16.45 5.61
N PRO A 30 21.84 -17.00 4.96
CA PRO A 30 21.74 -18.31 4.34
C PRO A 30 21.99 -19.38 5.41
N ASP A 31 20.92 -20.01 5.90
CA ASP A 31 21.08 -21.21 6.73
C ASP A 31 21.30 -22.42 5.81
N SER A 32 22.56 -22.84 5.74
CA SER A 32 22.96 -24.18 5.30
C SER A 32 23.03 -25.08 6.53
N SER A 33 22.28 -26.18 6.56
CA SER A 33 22.65 -27.38 7.30
C SER A 33 21.70 -28.54 6.97
N ALA A 34 22.26 -29.61 6.43
CA ALA A 34 21.64 -30.91 6.32
C ALA A 34 21.78 -31.68 7.65
N THR A 35 20.77 -32.43 8.07
CA THR A 35 20.99 -33.77 8.67
C THR A 35 19.72 -34.60 8.71
N ALA A 36 19.90 -35.89 8.41
CA ALA A 36 18.92 -36.95 8.40
C ALA A 36 18.51 -37.41 9.81
N GLY A 37 17.33 -38.00 9.92
CA GLY A 37 16.88 -38.71 11.12
C GLY A 37 15.46 -39.26 10.94
N ALA A 38 15.34 -40.47 10.42
CA ALA A 38 14.10 -41.22 10.36
C ALA A 38 13.86 -41.94 11.70
N ALA A 39 12.68 -41.79 12.27
CA ALA A 39 12.15 -42.67 13.31
C ALA A 39 10.61 -42.61 13.34
N ASP A 40 10.02 -43.58 12.65
CA ASP A 40 8.93 -44.47 13.08
C ASP A 40 8.07 -44.06 14.30
N VAL A 41 6.77 -43.76 14.07
CA VAL A 41 5.69 -43.88 15.08
C VAL A 41 4.36 -44.25 14.39
N HIS A 42 3.74 -45.29 14.95
CA HIS A 42 2.48 -45.96 14.60
C HIS A 42 1.21 -45.09 14.38
N PRO A 43 0.20 -45.62 13.65
CA PRO A 43 -1.08 -44.98 13.46
C PRO A 43 -2.03 -45.24 14.65
N VAL A 44 -2.66 -44.19 15.18
CA VAL A 44 -3.80 -44.31 16.10
C VAL A 44 -5.06 -43.91 15.36
N ASP A 45 -5.87 -44.95 15.15
CA ASP A 45 -7.25 -44.98 14.73
C ASP A 45 -8.12 -44.13 15.67
N ASN A 46 -8.97 -43.27 15.11
CA ASN A 46 -10.01 -42.58 15.87
C ASN A 46 -11.31 -42.60 15.08
N SER A 47 -12.03 -43.69 15.30
CA SER A 47 -13.44 -43.88 15.02
C SER A 47 -14.29 -42.93 15.85
N ALA A 48 -14.81 -41.86 15.24
CA ALA A 48 -15.88 -41.05 15.83
C ALA A 48 -17.18 -41.32 15.08
N GLN A 49 -18.02 -42.17 15.69
CA GLN A 49 -19.41 -42.39 15.31
C GLN A 49 -20.20 -41.09 15.45
N PHE A 50 -20.67 -40.53 14.34
CA PHE A 50 -21.75 -39.55 14.36
C PHE A 50 -23.09 -40.27 14.22
N ALA A 51 -23.82 -40.36 15.33
CA ALA A 51 -25.22 -40.74 15.34
C ALA A 51 -26.06 -39.65 14.66
N ILE A 52 -26.86 -40.05 13.67
CA ILE A 52 -27.87 -39.20 13.02
C ILE A 52 -29.17 -39.38 13.80
N PRO A 53 -29.76 -38.35 14.43
CA PRO A 53 -31.13 -38.43 14.93
C PRO A 53 -32.15 -38.23 13.78
N PRO A 54 -33.33 -38.85 13.90
CA PRO A 54 -34.25 -39.06 12.80
C PRO A 54 -35.07 -37.82 12.42
N THR A 55 -35.41 -37.80 11.14
CA THR A 55 -36.33 -36.94 10.42
C THR A 55 -37.65 -36.70 11.16
N GLY A 56 -38.01 -35.44 11.38
CA GLY A 56 -39.33 -35.05 11.85
C GLY A 56 -39.52 -33.52 11.90
N GLU A 57 -40.58 -33.07 11.23
CA GLU A 57 -41.21 -31.74 11.29
C GLU A 57 -40.56 -30.55 10.55
N ILE A 58 -41.06 -30.38 9.32
CA ILE A 58 -41.07 -29.11 8.58
C ILE A 58 -42.08 -28.18 9.27
N ALA A 59 -41.60 -27.24 10.09
CA ALA A 59 -42.42 -26.12 10.56
C ALA A 59 -42.08 -24.86 9.76
N LEU A 60 -43.04 -24.41 8.97
CA LEU A 60 -43.07 -23.08 8.34
C LEU A 60 -42.82 -22.00 9.39
N ALA A 61 -41.72 -21.25 9.25
CA ALA A 61 -41.61 -19.95 9.88
C ALA A 61 -40.84 -18.96 8.99
N SER A 62 -41.64 -18.15 8.31
CA SER A 62 -41.42 -16.73 8.05
C SER A 62 -40.18 -16.32 7.24
N LYS A 63 -40.43 -16.07 5.95
CA LYS A 63 -39.62 -15.18 5.11
C LYS A 63 -39.69 -13.74 5.64
N PHE A 64 -38.86 -13.41 6.62
CA PHE A 64 -38.46 -12.01 6.84
C PHE A 64 -37.21 -11.74 6.01
N SER A 65 -37.42 -11.38 4.75
CA SER A 65 -36.38 -10.76 3.94
C SER A 65 -36.23 -9.32 4.42
N TYR A 66 -35.36 -9.10 5.40
CA TYR A 66 -34.84 -7.77 5.67
C TYR A 66 -33.93 -7.40 4.51
N SER A 67 -34.48 -6.72 3.50
CA SER A 67 -33.67 -5.89 2.62
C SER A 67 -33.12 -4.73 3.46
N LYS A 68 -32.05 -5.01 4.20
CA LYS A 68 -31.20 -3.97 4.78
C LYS A 68 -30.67 -3.17 3.60
N LEU A 69 -31.33 -2.06 3.31
CA LEU A 69 -30.78 -1.01 2.45
C LEU A 69 -29.52 -0.53 3.17
N GLU A 70 -28.39 -1.13 2.82
CA GLU A 70 -27.09 -0.54 3.09
C GLU A 70 -27.02 0.72 2.24
N THR A 71 -27.50 1.83 2.81
CA THR A 71 -27.25 3.16 2.30
C THR A 71 -25.76 3.39 2.45
N THR A 72 -25.00 3.01 1.42
CA THR A 72 -23.60 3.40 1.30
C THR A 72 -23.54 4.93 1.42
N PRO A 73 -22.69 5.48 2.29
CA PRO A 73 -22.55 6.91 2.43
C PRO A 73 -22.29 7.53 1.06
N LYS A 74 -23.06 8.55 0.69
CA LYS A 74 -22.82 9.27 -0.56
C LYS A 74 -21.46 9.95 -0.43
N MET A 75 -20.56 9.71 -1.39
CA MET A 75 -19.20 10.25 -1.37
C MET A 75 -19.10 11.45 -2.31
N GLU A 76 -18.48 12.54 -1.85
CA GLU A 76 -17.99 13.63 -2.70
C GLU A 76 -16.61 13.25 -3.24
N ARG A 77 -16.43 13.35 -4.56
CA ARG A 77 -15.20 12.95 -5.25
C ARG A 77 -14.47 14.18 -5.80
N LYS A 78 -13.19 14.33 -5.45
CA LYS A 78 -12.35 15.45 -5.88
C LYS A 78 -11.01 14.97 -6.42
N ILE A 79 -10.69 15.35 -7.66
CA ILE A 79 -9.39 15.05 -8.28
C ILE A 79 -8.36 16.06 -7.72
N LEU A 80 -7.33 15.57 -7.03
CA LEU A 80 -6.27 16.39 -6.46
C LEU A 80 -5.06 16.51 -7.40
N TYR A 81 -4.82 15.48 -8.20
CA TYR A 81 -3.73 15.42 -9.16
C TYR A 81 -4.09 14.44 -10.28
N SER A 82 -3.71 14.74 -11.52
CA SER A 82 -3.89 13.82 -12.64
C SER A 82 -2.87 14.14 -13.75
N LEU A 83 -2.33 13.08 -14.36
CA LEU A 83 -1.54 13.12 -15.60
C LEU A 83 -2.39 12.62 -16.76
N ASN A 84 -2.32 13.35 -17.88
CA ASN A 84 -2.92 12.90 -19.13
C ASN A 84 -1.99 11.95 -19.90
N GLU A 85 -2.56 11.22 -20.88
CA GLU A 85 -1.81 10.22 -21.64
C GLU A 85 -0.62 10.80 -22.43
N ASN A 86 -0.72 12.06 -22.90
CA ASN A 86 0.39 12.73 -23.58
C ASN A 86 1.60 12.98 -22.65
N GLN A 87 1.38 13.10 -21.35
CA GLN A 87 2.46 13.21 -20.36
C GLN A 87 3.08 11.85 -20.06
N LEU A 88 2.27 10.78 -20.05
CA LEU A 88 2.73 9.41 -19.79
C LEU A 88 3.50 8.81 -20.98
N SER A 89 3.27 9.31 -22.19
CA SER A 89 3.99 8.88 -23.40
C SER A 89 5.37 9.52 -23.58
N LYS A 90 5.79 10.41 -22.66
CA LYS A 90 7.09 11.08 -22.73
C LYS A 90 8.23 10.13 -22.34
N PRO A 91 9.49 10.46 -22.69
CA PRO A 91 10.66 9.78 -22.14
C PRO A 91 10.64 9.75 -20.60
N LEU A 92 11.23 8.72 -19.98
CA LEU A 92 11.17 8.50 -18.52
C LEU A 92 11.56 9.73 -17.69
N THR A 93 12.57 10.47 -18.13
CA THR A 93 13.10 11.67 -17.46
C THR A 93 12.21 12.91 -17.65
N GLU A 94 11.17 12.82 -18.47
CA GLU A 94 10.25 13.91 -18.80
C GLU A 94 8.81 13.65 -18.32
N ILE A 95 8.53 12.44 -17.80
CA ILE A 95 7.25 12.15 -17.14
C ILE A 95 7.24 12.87 -15.79
N PRO A 96 6.23 13.70 -15.49
CA PRO A 96 6.17 14.40 -14.22
C PRO A 96 6.02 13.42 -13.05
N TYR A 97 6.96 13.49 -12.11
CA TYR A 97 6.99 12.67 -10.91
C TYR A 97 6.39 13.47 -9.74
N TYR A 98 5.23 13.02 -9.25
CA TYR A 98 4.58 13.65 -8.11
C TYR A 98 5.26 13.23 -6.81
N ARG A 99 5.62 14.21 -5.98
CA ARG A 99 6.17 14.01 -4.64
C ARG A 99 5.79 15.16 -3.73
N GLN A 100 5.11 14.85 -2.64
CA GLN A 100 4.78 15.80 -1.56
C GLN A 100 4.08 17.07 -2.05
N GLY A 101 3.07 16.91 -2.91
CA GLY A 101 2.29 18.02 -3.47
C GLY A 101 3.01 18.79 -4.58
N LYS A 102 4.18 18.32 -5.04
CA LYS A 102 4.93 18.92 -6.13
C LYS A 102 5.08 17.94 -7.28
N SER A 103 5.28 18.49 -8.46
CA SER A 103 5.58 17.73 -9.67
C SER A 103 7.00 18.11 -10.12
N GLU A 104 7.89 17.13 -10.19
CA GLU A 104 9.30 17.30 -10.57
C GLU A 104 9.70 16.25 -11.60
N LEU A 105 10.82 16.48 -12.29
CA LEU A 105 11.36 15.51 -13.24
C LEU A 105 12.45 14.67 -12.57
N LEU A 106 12.44 13.36 -12.81
CA LEU A 106 13.50 12.48 -12.32
C LEU A 106 14.69 12.49 -13.30
N PRO A 107 15.92 12.74 -12.82
CA PRO A 107 17.10 12.62 -13.66
C PRO A 107 17.42 11.16 -13.97
N GLU A 108 18.10 10.91 -15.10
CA GLU A 108 18.49 9.55 -15.55
C GLU A 108 19.24 8.75 -14.48
N THR A 109 20.01 9.45 -13.63
CA THR A 109 20.77 8.84 -12.53
C THR A 109 19.88 8.07 -11.56
N VAL A 110 18.63 8.48 -11.35
CA VAL A 110 17.68 7.76 -10.46
C VAL A 110 17.34 6.40 -11.04
N PHE A 111 17.05 6.30 -12.34
CA PHE A 111 16.72 5.02 -12.98
C PHE A 111 17.93 4.09 -13.05
N LYS A 112 19.13 4.65 -13.27
CA LYS A 112 20.38 3.89 -13.21
C LYS A 112 20.62 3.32 -11.81
N GLN A 113 20.52 4.17 -10.78
CA GLN A 113 20.66 3.76 -9.38
C GLN A 113 19.64 2.69 -8.99
N TYR A 114 18.39 2.83 -9.44
CA TYR A 114 17.36 1.82 -9.21
C TYR A 114 17.75 0.44 -9.78
N LYS A 115 18.27 0.40 -11.01
CA LYS A 115 18.76 -0.85 -11.63
C LYS A 115 19.96 -1.45 -10.90
N GLU A 116 20.76 -0.61 -10.24
CA GLU A 116 21.88 -1.03 -9.37
C GLU A 116 21.41 -1.51 -7.99
N GLY A 117 20.09 -1.54 -7.74
CA GLY A 117 19.49 -1.97 -6.47
C GLY A 117 19.41 -0.87 -5.42
N HIS A 118 19.70 0.39 -5.77
CA HIS A 118 19.46 1.52 -4.89
C HIS A 118 17.97 1.88 -4.90
N GLN A 119 17.45 2.27 -3.74
CA GLN A 119 16.05 2.73 -3.59
C GLN A 119 15.01 1.71 -4.13
N PRO A 120 15.09 0.42 -3.74
CA PRO A 120 14.17 -0.61 -4.24
C PRO A 120 12.70 -0.30 -3.92
N TRP A 121 12.46 0.57 -2.94
CA TRP A 121 11.13 1.04 -2.56
C TRP A 121 10.39 1.80 -3.68
N LEU A 122 11.07 2.28 -4.73
CA LEU A 122 10.45 2.97 -5.86
C LEU A 122 9.53 2.09 -6.71
N SER A 123 9.57 0.77 -6.54
CA SER A 123 8.67 -0.19 -7.19
C SER A 123 7.58 -0.76 -6.29
N SER A 124 7.59 -0.40 -4.99
CA SER A 124 6.56 -0.86 -4.05
C SER A 124 5.38 0.11 -4.05
N PRO A 125 4.17 -0.32 -4.47
CA PRO A 125 3.02 0.58 -4.61
C PRO A 125 2.62 1.25 -3.29
N VAL A 126 2.55 0.48 -2.21
CA VAL A 126 2.15 1.02 -0.90
C VAL A 126 3.19 1.98 -0.31
N ILE A 127 4.48 1.73 -0.55
CA ILE A 127 5.56 2.61 -0.07
C ILE A 127 5.64 3.88 -0.93
N VAL A 128 5.51 3.76 -2.25
CA VAL A 128 5.44 4.93 -3.15
C VAL A 128 4.25 5.81 -2.78
N ALA A 129 3.08 5.22 -2.51
CA ALA A 129 1.89 5.97 -2.10
C ALA A 129 2.16 6.73 -0.80
N LEU A 130 2.69 6.04 0.21
CA LEU A 130 3.07 6.62 1.48
C LEU A 130 4.04 7.79 1.33
N VAL A 131 5.16 7.58 0.64
CA VAL A 131 6.23 8.59 0.52
C VAL A 131 5.78 9.77 -0.34
N ASN A 132 5.25 9.50 -1.54
CA ASN A 132 4.93 10.54 -2.52
C ASN A 132 3.66 11.30 -2.14
N CYS A 133 2.68 10.66 -1.49
CA CYS A 133 1.43 11.29 -1.08
C CYS A 133 1.41 11.68 0.40
N SER A 134 2.57 11.74 1.07
CA SER A 134 2.70 12.14 2.48
C SER A 134 2.15 13.54 2.80
N ASN A 135 1.94 14.41 1.81
CA ASN A 135 1.31 15.72 2.01
C ASN A 135 -0.22 15.64 2.20
N LEU A 136 -0.83 14.49 1.93
CA LEU A 136 -2.28 14.25 2.09
C LEU A 136 -2.64 13.80 3.52
N ILE A 137 -1.62 13.58 4.34
CA ILE A 137 -1.67 13.16 5.74
C ILE A 137 -0.83 14.14 6.57
N SER A 138 -1.06 14.21 7.88
CA SER A 138 -0.32 15.14 8.75
C SER A 138 1.14 14.68 8.97
N LEU A 139 2.04 15.61 9.29
CA LEU A 139 3.46 15.29 9.49
C LEU A 139 3.68 14.33 10.68
N GLU A 140 2.85 14.46 11.71
CA GLU A 140 2.83 13.57 12.87
C GLU A 140 2.42 12.15 12.45
N GLU A 141 1.43 12.02 11.57
CA GLU A 141 1.02 10.74 10.99
C GLU A 141 2.16 10.08 10.20
N VAL A 142 2.94 10.85 9.44
CA VAL A 142 4.10 10.34 8.67
C VAL A 142 5.18 9.75 9.59
N ALA A 143 5.43 10.36 10.76
CA ALA A 143 6.40 9.88 11.72
C ALA A 143 5.92 8.59 12.44
N GLU A 144 4.63 8.49 12.74
CA GLU A 144 4.04 7.26 13.28
C GLU A 144 4.05 6.12 12.26
N LEU A 145 3.78 6.44 10.99
CA LEU A 145 3.82 5.51 9.85
C LEU A 145 5.11 4.73 9.73
N GLN A 146 6.24 5.32 10.12
CA GLN A 146 7.54 4.67 9.97
C GLN A 146 7.91 3.78 11.15
N ASN A 147 7.35 4.06 12.32
CA ASN A 147 7.71 3.37 13.55
C ASN A 147 6.72 2.28 13.96
N LYS A 148 5.45 2.39 13.54
CA LYS A 148 4.36 1.49 13.95
C LYS A 148 3.78 0.63 12.81
N ALA A 149 4.12 0.93 11.56
CA ALA A 149 3.56 0.22 10.42
C ALA A 149 3.91 -1.27 10.48
N GLN A 150 2.89 -2.11 10.54
CA GLN A 150 3.02 -3.49 10.10
C GLN A 150 2.94 -3.48 8.58
N SER A 151 4.08 -3.73 7.93
CA SER A 151 4.17 -3.81 6.48
C SER A 151 4.06 -5.26 6.02
N SER A 152 3.12 -5.53 5.13
CA SER A 152 3.23 -6.63 4.16
C SER A 152 3.53 -6.05 2.78
N GLU A 153 3.80 -6.90 1.80
CA GLU A 153 4.08 -6.46 0.41
C GLU A 153 2.98 -5.55 -0.16
N LYS A 154 1.72 -5.72 0.29
CA LYS A 154 0.54 -5.09 -0.30
C LYS A 154 -0.25 -4.19 0.65
N LYS A 155 0.16 -4.09 1.91
CA LYS A 155 -0.62 -3.37 2.93
C LYS A 155 0.26 -2.79 4.02
N ILE A 156 -0.08 -1.57 4.43
CA ILE A 156 0.48 -0.87 5.59
C ILE A 156 -0.69 -0.48 6.49
N ILE A 157 -0.64 -0.93 7.75
CA ILE A 157 -1.62 -0.57 8.78
C ILE A 157 -0.89 0.22 9.86
N ILE A 158 -1.35 1.45 10.13
CA ILE A 158 -0.90 2.23 11.30
C ILE A 158 -1.86 1.99 12.47
N ASP A 159 -3.15 2.13 12.18
CA ASP A 159 -4.28 1.91 13.07
C ASP A 159 -5.54 1.59 12.23
N PRO A 160 -6.72 1.34 12.86
CA PRO A 160 -7.92 0.96 12.12
C PRO A 160 -8.43 1.97 11.10
N ASP A 161 -8.16 3.27 11.28
CA ASP A 161 -8.67 4.34 10.42
C ASP A 161 -7.63 4.77 9.37
N ARG A 162 -6.37 4.39 9.56
CA ARG A 162 -5.25 4.77 8.69
C ARG A 162 -4.56 3.53 8.10
N VAL A 163 -4.96 3.22 6.88
CA VAL A 163 -4.53 2.04 6.14
C VAL A 163 -4.15 2.44 4.72
N ILE A 164 -3.04 1.91 4.23
CA ILE A 164 -2.64 1.99 2.82
C ILE A 164 -2.67 0.57 2.26
N THR A 165 -3.47 0.32 1.24
CA THR A 165 -3.65 -1.02 0.66
C THR A 165 -3.55 -0.97 -0.85
N GLU A 166 -2.77 -1.87 -1.44
CA GLU A 166 -2.81 -2.15 -2.87
C GLU A 166 -4.16 -2.82 -3.21
N ILE A 167 -4.93 -2.19 -4.08
CA ILE A 167 -6.25 -2.64 -4.50
C ILE A 167 -6.17 -3.48 -5.77
N SER A 168 -5.30 -3.10 -6.71
CA SER A 168 -5.09 -3.85 -7.94
C SER A 168 -3.68 -3.62 -8.49
N CYS A 169 -3.14 -4.62 -9.18
CA CYS A 169 -1.83 -4.57 -9.83
C CYS A 169 -2.00 -5.03 -11.29
N GLU A 170 -2.49 -4.13 -12.14
CA GLU A 170 -2.84 -4.42 -13.54
C GLU A 170 -1.95 -3.60 -14.47
N THR A 171 -0.85 -4.17 -14.96
CA THR A 171 0.07 -3.45 -15.85
C THR A 171 -0.67 -2.78 -17.03
N PRO A 172 -0.45 -1.48 -17.29
CA PRO A 172 0.59 -0.62 -16.71
C PRO A 172 0.18 0.16 -15.45
N TYR A 173 -1.01 -0.08 -14.90
CA TYR A 173 -1.56 0.68 -13.77
C TYR A 173 -1.64 -0.11 -12.47
N VAL A 174 -1.24 0.53 -11.38
CA VAL A 174 -1.38 -0.01 -10.03
C VAL A 174 -2.29 0.90 -9.23
N LYS A 175 -3.26 0.35 -8.51
CA LYS A 175 -4.19 1.13 -7.68
C LYS A 175 -3.90 0.88 -6.22
N VAL A 176 -3.78 1.96 -5.47
CA VAL A 176 -3.61 1.96 -4.02
C VAL A 176 -4.71 2.81 -3.43
N GLN A 177 -5.29 2.37 -2.32
CA GLN A 177 -6.18 3.18 -1.51
C GLN A 177 -5.47 3.56 -0.21
N MET A 178 -5.57 4.82 0.17
CA MET A 178 -5.08 5.35 1.44
C MET A 178 -6.25 5.95 2.23
N SER A 179 -6.47 5.51 3.47
CA SER A 179 -7.49 6.07 4.36
C SER A 179 -6.88 7.02 5.40
N LYS A 180 -7.67 8.02 5.82
CA LYS A 180 -7.36 8.87 6.97
C LYS A 180 -8.61 9.02 7.87
N PRO A 181 -8.45 9.54 9.11
CA PRO A 181 -9.57 9.70 10.03
C PRO A 181 -10.72 10.53 9.43
N GLY A 182 -11.94 10.22 9.87
CA GLY A 182 -13.16 10.86 9.35
C GLY A 182 -13.74 10.20 8.09
N GLY A 183 -13.28 9.00 7.74
CA GLY A 183 -13.80 8.21 6.63
C GLY A 183 -13.38 8.71 5.25
N ILE A 184 -12.40 9.61 5.19
CA ILE A 184 -11.85 10.12 3.92
C ILE A 184 -10.88 9.08 3.36
N THR A 185 -11.02 8.79 2.08
CA THR A 185 -10.11 7.91 1.35
C THR A 185 -9.50 8.63 0.15
N TYR A 186 -8.31 8.18 -0.23
CA TYR A 186 -7.65 8.59 -1.45
C TYR A 186 -7.45 7.38 -2.35
N ASP A 187 -8.03 7.42 -3.54
CA ASP A 187 -7.71 6.46 -4.59
C ASP A 187 -6.52 7.00 -5.39
N ILE A 188 -5.40 6.29 -5.31
CA ILE A 188 -4.13 6.64 -5.94
C ILE A 188 -3.89 5.64 -7.06
N THR A 189 -3.91 6.13 -8.30
CA THR A 189 -3.51 5.33 -9.46
C THR A 189 -2.07 5.66 -9.81
N MET A 190 -1.24 4.65 -9.95
CA MET A 190 0.14 4.73 -10.39
C MET A 190 0.29 4.14 -11.79
N PHE A 191 1.24 4.67 -12.54
CA PHE A 191 1.66 4.20 -13.85
C PHE A 191 3.06 3.62 -13.74
N LYS A 192 3.26 2.46 -14.34
CA LYS A 192 4.55 1.78 -14.51
C LYS A 192 4.97 1.92 -15.97
N PRO A 193 5.87 2.86 -16.30
CA PRO A 193 6.36 3.03 -17.66
C PRO A 193 7.12 1.78 -18.14
N HIS A 194 7.10 1.55 -19.45
CA HIS A 194 7.89 0.48 -20.04
C HIS A 194 9.40 0.69 -19.81
N GLY A 195 10.13 -0.38 -19.48
CA GLY A 195 11.59 -0.34 -19.29
C GLY A 195 12.06 0.05 -17.89
N THR A 196 11.13 0.26 -16.94
CA THR A 196 11.45 0.50 -15.52
C THR A 196 10.37 -0.10 -14.62
N GLU A 197 10.75 -0.39 -13.38
CA GLU A 197 9.83 -0.78 -12.30
C GLU A 197 9.47 0.42 -11.40
N VAL A 198 10.09 1.57 -11.64
CA VAL A 198 9.81 2.82 -10.91
C VAL A 198 8.37 3.26 -11.21
N LEU A 199 7.57 3.42 -10.15
CA LEU A 199 6.17 3.81 -10.24
C LEU A 199 6.02 5.33 -10.23
N PHE A 200 5.16 5.84 -11.10
CA PHE A 200 4.78 7.26 -11.17
C PHE A 200 3.34 7.41 -10.71
N VAL A 201 3.05 8.35 -9.82
CA VAL A 201 1.65 8.66 -9.52
C VAL A 201 1.02 9.26 -10.79
N LYS A 202 -0.05 8.63 -11.27
CA LYS A 202 -0.86 9.11 -12.40
C LYS A 202 -1.97 10.01 -11.88
N GLU A 203 -2.73 9.53 -10.90
CA GLU A 203 -3.94 10.21 -10.44
C GLU A 203 -4.12 10.04 -8.93
N ILE A 204 -4.62 11.10 -8.28
CA ILE A 204 -5.03 11.10 -6.89
C ILE A 204 -6.45 11.64 -6.81
N VAL A 205 -7.35 10.84 -6.27
CA VAL A 205 -8.75 11.20 -6.06
C VAL A 205 -9.06 11.13 -4.57
N GLU A 206 -9.49 12.23 -3.99
CA GLU A 206 -10.05 12.27 -2.63
C GLU A 206 -11.54 11.94 -2.68
N ASN A 207 -11.97 11.03 -1.81
CA ASN A 207 -13.36 10.69 -1.58
C ASN A 207 -13.73 11.05 -0.14
N THR A 208 -14.65 12.00 0.01
CA THR A 208 -15.09 12.52 1.32
C THR A 208 -16.54 12.10 1.56
N PRO A 209 -16.88 11.49 2.72
CA PRO A 209 -18.26 11.20 3.07
C PRO A 209 -19.09 12.49 3.16
N ILE A 210 -20.24 12.52 2.48
CA ILE A 210 -21.22 13.61 2.61
C ILE A 210 -22.00 13.38 3.91
N LYS A 211 -22.03 14.42 4.75
CA LYS A 211 -22.77 14.43 6.02
C LYS A 211 -24.26 14.67 5.80
#